data_AF-A0A935QDX4-F1
#
_entry.id   AF-A0A935QDX4-F1
#
_cell.length_a   1.000
_cell.length_b   1.000
_cell.length_c   1.000
_cell.angle_alpha   90.00
_cell.angle_beta   90.00
_cell.angle_gamma   90.00
#
_symmetry.space_group_name_H-M   'P 1'
#
loop_
_entity.id
_entity.type
_entity.pdbx_description
1 polymer ?
#
loop_
_entity_poly.entity_id
_entity_poly.type
_entity_poly.pdbx_seq_one_letter_code
_entity_poly.pdbx_strand_id
1 'polypeptide(L)'
;MSADLLTRAVEAFNNRRYVDSVALTAEGLKGAVGRDELFWMGLHEAAVGFELVMAKQPRKGEQKMIEAMEKLRHFGYRYGNIEVTSVLAGLRRGIEEIRSVESGQKKMFDTTLLPQIKLSGSADER
;
A
#
# COMPACT_ATOMS: atom_id res chain seq x y z
N MET A 1 9.22 -7.56 -13.10
CA MET A 1 9.23 -7.13 -11.68
C MET A 1 10.35 -7.81 -10.88
N SER A 2 11.18 -7.06 -10.14
CA SER A 2 12.17 -7.62 -9.20
C SER A 2 11.49 -8.13 -7.92
N ALA A 3 11.60 -9.44 -7.65
CA ALA A 3 10.94 -10.07 -6.49
C ALA A 3 11.57 -9.63 -5.15
N ASP A 4 12.89 -9.43 -5.10
CA ASP A 4 13.61 -8.97 -3.90
C ASP A 4 13.17 -7.56 -3.48
N LEU A 5 13.13 -6.63 -4.44
CA LEU A 5 12.76 -5.24 -4.17
C LEU A 5 11.31 -5.13 -3.67
N LEU A 6 10.40 -5.93 -4.24
CA LEU A 6 9.02 -6.00 -3.81
C LEU A 6 8.87 -6.55 -2.39
N THR A 7 9.58 -7.63 -2.06
CA THR A 7 9.61 -8.17 -0.70
C THR A 7 10.09 -7.13 0.30
N ARG A 8 11.20 -6.43 0.01
CA ARG A 8 11.74 -5.37 0.86
C ARG A 8 10.76 -4.20 1.02
N ALA A 9 10.08 -3.79 -0.05
CA ALA A 9 9.08 -2.72 -0.02
C ALA A 9 7.89 -3.07 0.87
N VAL A 10 7.42 -4.33 0.79
CA VAL A 10 6.34 -4.87 1.62
C VAL A 10 6.78 -5.01 3.07
N GLU A 11 7.97 -5.53 3.34
CA GLU A 11 8.51 -5.65 4.68
C GLU A 11 8.66 -4.27 5.35
N ALA A 12 9.16 -3.27 4.63
CA ALA A 12 9.21 -1.89 5.12
C ALA A 12 7.81 -1.38 5.47
N PHE A 13 6.83 -1.58 4.59
CA PHE A 13 5.44 -1.18 4.81
C PHE A 13 4.83 -1.87 6.05
N ASN A 14 4.97 -3.18 6.15
CA ASN A 14 4.43 -4.01 7.22
C ASN A 14 5.06 -3.70 8.58
N ASN A 15 6.31 -3.24 8.59
CA ASN A 15 7.02 -2.75 9.77
C ASN A 15 6.81 -1.24 10.03
N ARG A 16 5.85 -0.61 9.35
CA ARG A 16 5.51 0.83 9.48
C ARG A 16 6.66 1.78 9.14
N ARG A 17 7.67 1.30 8.42
CA ARG A 17 8.76 2.11 7.85
C ARG A 17 8.30 2.68 6.51
N TYR A 18 7.29 3.56 6.56
CA TYR A 18 6.63 4.06 5.35
C TYR A 18 7.56 4.88 4.46
N VAL A 19 8.47 5.67 5.04
CA VAL A 19 9.49 6.41 4.29
C VAL A 19 10.38 5.45 3.48
N ASP A 20 10.83 4.35 4.09
CA ASP A 20 11.62 3.32 3.40
C ASP A 20 10.79 2.64 2.30
N SER A 21 9.53 2.33 2.58
CA SER A 21 8.63 1.71 1.59
C SER A 21 8.36 2.63 0.40
N VAL A 22 8.21 3.95 0.62
CA VAL A 22 8.08 4.97 -0.43
C VAL A 22 9.33 4.99 -1.32
N ALA A 23 10.53 4.95 -0.73
CA ALA A 23 11.78 4.93 -1.49
C ALA A 23 11.91 3.64 -2.34
N LEU A 24 11.61 2.47 -1.76
CA LEU A 24 11.72 1.17 -2.45
C LEU A 24 10.69 1.02 -3.57
N THR A 25 9.46 1.48 -3.36
CA THR A 25 8.41 1.48 -4.40
C THR A 25 8.72 2.47 -5.52
N ALA A 26 9.33 3.62 -5.21
CA ALA A 26 9.81 4.55 -6.23
C ALA A 26 10.96 3.96 -7.07
N GLU A 27 11.87 3.21 -6.44
CA GLU A 27 12.91 2.45 -7.15
C GLU A 27 12.28 1.42 -8.09
N GLY A 28 11.28 0.67 -7.61
CA GLY A 28 10.56 -0.32 -8.40
C GLY A 28 9.88 0.30 -9.62
N LEU A 29 9.30 1.49 -9.45
CA LEU A 29 8.65 2.23 -10.53
C LEU A 29 9.62 2.67 -11.64
N LYS A 30 10.84 3.10 -11.32
CA LYS A 30 11.82 3.59 -12.32
C LYS A 30 12.15 2.56 -13.41
N GLY A 31 12.11 1.27 -13.08
CA GLY A 31 12.40 0.18 -14.01
C GLY A 31 11.17 -0.53 -14.55
N ALA A 32 9.97 -0.09 -14.18
CA ALA A 32 8.73 -0.77 -14.53
C ALA A 32 8.15 -0.24 -15.84
N VAL A 33 7.52 -1.13 -16.62
CA VAL A 33 6.86 -0.78 -17.87
C VAL A 33 5.49 -1.46 -17.97
N GLY A 34 4.55 -0.78 -18.62
CA GLY A 34 3.23 -1.33 -18.92
C GLY A 34 2.47 -1.72 -17.66
N ARG A 35 2.11 -3.01 -17.53
CA ARG A 35 1.32 -3.48 -16.39
C ARG A 35 2.11 -3.45 -15.07
N ASP A 36 3.42 -3.67 -15.09
CA ASP A 36 4.26 -3.54 -13.90
C ASP A 36 4.33 -2.09 -13.42
N GLU A 37 4.34 -1.13 -14.34
CA GLU A 37 4.38 0.30 -14.01
C GLU A 37 3.13 0.71 -13.22
N LEU A 38 1.95 0.37 -13.73
CA LEU A 38 0.68 0.66 -13.04
C LEU A 38 0.62 0.00 -11.66
N PHE A 39 1.19 -1.20 -11.52
CA PHE A 39 1.25 -1.91 -10.24
C PHE A 39 2.14 -1.18 -9.23
N TRP A 40 3.36 -0.82 -9.64
CA TRP A 40 4.31 -0.09 -8.80
C TRP A 40 3.82 1.31 -8.44
N MET A 41 3.16 2.01 -9.36
CA MET A 41 2.49 3.28 -9.05
C MET A 41 1.44 3.10 -7.94
N GLY A 42 0.61 2.05 -8.03
CA GLY A 42 -0.39 1.76 -7.01
C GLY A 42 0.21 1.44 -5.64
N LEU A 43 1.28 0.63 -5.59
CA LEU A 43 1.98 0.35 -4.33
C LEU A 43 2.69 1.58 -3.77
N HIS A 44 3.27 2.42 -4.64
CA HIS A 44 3.93 3.65 -4.25
C HIS A 44 2.94 4.64 -3.62
N GLU A 45 1.79 4.86 -4.25
CA GLU A 45 0.74 5.73 -3.73
C GLU A 45 0.15 5.20 -2.42
N ALA A 46 0.04 3.87 -2.27
CA ALA A 46 -0.33 3.27 -0.99
C ALA A 46 0.69 3.64 0.11
N ALA A 47 1.99 3.45 -0.15
CA ALA A 47 3.05 3.79 0.80
C ALA A 47 3.05 5.28 1.16
N VAL A 48 2.93 6.17 0.16
CA VAL A 48 2.84 7.63 0.37
C VAL A 48 1.59 8.00 1.16
N GLY A 49 0.46 7.33 0.91
CA GLY A 49 -0.78 7.56 1.64
C GLY A 49 -0.61 7.36 3.15
N PHE A 50 0.01 6.25 3.55
CA PHE A 50 0.27 5.97 4.96
C PHE A 50 1.39 6.84 5.56
N GLU A 51 2.42 7.18 4.80
CA GLU A 51 3.45 8.15 5.21
C GLU A 51 2.82 9.51 5.55
N LEU A 52 1.93 10.02 4.71
CA LEU A 52 1.21 11.29 4.92
C LEU A 52 0.29 11.25 6.14
N VAL A 53 -0.41 10.13 6.38
CA VAL A 53 -1.22 9.94 7.60
C VAL A 53 -0.33 10.05 8.84
N MET A 54 0.82 9.37 8.85
CA MET A 54 1.78 9.44 9.96
C MET A 54 2.40 10.84 10.13
N ALA A 55 2.54 11.58 9.03
CA ALA A 55 2.97 12.98 9.01
C ALA A 55 1.84 13.98 9.37
N LYS A 56 0.72 13.52 9.95
CA LYS A 56 -0.44 14.35 10.34
C LYS A 56 -1.08 15.10 9.16
N GLN A 57 -1.01 14.53 7.96
CA GLN A 57 -1.65 15.05 6.74
C GLN A 57 -2.72 14.06 6.21
N PRO A 58 -3.75 13.71 7.01
CA PRO A 58 -4.66 12.61 6.71
C PRO A 58 -5.46 12.80 5.41
N ARG A 59 -5.89 14.03 5.07
CA ARG A 59 -6.60 14.31 3.81
C ARG A 59 -5.79 13.99 2.56
N LYS A 60 -4.50 14.37 2.58
CA LYS A 60 -3.59 14.05 1.47
C LYS A 60 -3.31 12.55 1.43
N GLY A 61 -3.20 11.93 2.61
CA GLY A 61 -3.06 10.49 2.74
C GLY A 61 -4.23 9.73 2.14
N GLU A 62 -5.47 10.13 2.45
CA GLU A 62 -6.70 9.56 1.89
C GLU A 62 -6.70 9.65 0.36
N GLN A 63 -6.40 10.82 -0.19
CA GLN A 63 -6.33 11.00 -1.64
C GLN A 63 -5.37 10.00 -2.29
N LYS A 64 -4.17 9.84 -1.72
CA LYS A 64 -3.18 8.87 -2.21
C LYS A 64 -3.64 7.42 -2.08
N MET A 65 -4.36 7.07 -1.01
CA MET A 65 -4.95 5.74 -0.87
C MET A 65 -6.03 5.48 -1.92
N ILE A 66 -6.84 6.49 -2.27
CA ILE A 66 -7.84 6.39 -3.35
C ILE A 66 -7.15 6.18 -4.70
N GLU A 67 -6.15 6.99 -5.02
CA GLU A 67 -5.35 6.85 -6.24
C GLU A 67 -4.72 5.45 -6.35
N ALA A 68 -4.21 4.91 -5.24
CA ALA A 68 -3.67 3.56 -5.17
C ALA A 68 -4.74 2.50 -5.48
N MET A 69 -5.94 2.63 -4.92
CA MET A 69 -7.05 1.70 -5.18
C MET A 69 -7.47 1.72 -6.65
N GLU A 70 -7.54 2.89 -7.27
CA GLU A 70 -7.89 3.04 -8.69
C GLU A 70 -6.93 2.30 -9.61
N LYS A 71 -5.63 2.27 -9.26
CA LYS A 71 -4.61 1.55 -10.03
C LYS A 71 -4.64 0.05 -9.75
N LEU A 72 -4.74 -0.35 -8.48
CA LEU A 72 -4.62 -1.75 -8.07
C LEU A 72 -5.87 -2.59 -8.36
N ARG A 73 -7.07 -1.99 -8.48
CA ARG A 73 -8.31 -2.74 -8.74
C ARG A 73 -8.32 -3.57 -10.04
N HIS A 74 -7.42 -3.27 -10.97
CA HIS A 74 -7.34 -3.95 -12.28
C HIS A 74 -6.54 -5.26 -12.25
N PHE A 75 -5.90 -5.60 -11.12
CA PHE A 75 -4.95 -6.70 -11.05
C PHE A 75 -5.54 -8.04 -10.59
N GLY A 76 -6.84 -8.09 -10.28
CA GLY A 76 -7.51 -9.29 -9.78
C GLY A 76 -7.08 -9.65 -8.35
N TYR A 77 -7.14 -10.94 -8.00
CA TYR A 77 -6.79 -11.42 -6.66
C TYR A 77 -5.30 -11.23 -6.33
N ARG A 78 -4.42 -11.54 -7.29
CA ARG A 78 -2.97 -11.61 -7.11
C ARG A 78 -2.25 -11.04 -8.32
N TYR A 79 -1.12 -10.39 -8.07
CA TYR A 79 -0.16 -10.01 -9.11
C TYR A 79 1.27 -10.25 -8.62
N GLY A 80 2.06 -10.97 -9.41
CA GLY A 80 3.36 -11.46 -8.97
C GLY A 80 3.22 -12.34 -7.71
N ASN A 81 3.87 -11.94 -6.63
CA ASN A 81 3.82 -12.58 -5.31
C ASN A 81 2.99 -11.78 -4.28
N ILE A 82 2.09 -10.89 -4.71
CA ILE A 82 1.28 -10.04 -3.82
C ILE A 82 -0.20 -10.40 -3.94
N GLU A 83 -0.86 -10.59 -2.81
CA GLU A 83 -2.33 -10.66 -2.75
C GLU A 83 -2.92 -9.24 -2.82
N VAL A 84 -3.27 -8.80 -4.03
CA VAL A 84 -3.73 -7.42 -4.30
C VAL A 84 -5.04 -7.11 -3.57
N THR A 85 -5.93 -8.08 -3.42
CA THR A 85 -7.16 -7.92 -2.63
C THR A 85 -6.89 -7.60 -1.17
N SER A 86 -5.81 -8.13 -0.60
CA SER A 86 -5.40 -7.79 0.77
C SER A 86 -4.96 -6.33 0.88
N VAL A 87 -4.25 -5.81 -0.13
CA VAL A 87 -3.82 -4.40 -0.20
C VAL A 87 -5.05 -3.50 -0.32
N LEU A 88 -5.98 -3.82 -1.23
CA LEU A 88 -7.22 -3.04 -1.42
C LEU A 88 -8.08 -3.02 -0.15
N ALA A 89 -8.24 -4.15 0.53
CA ALA A 89 -8.95 -4.22 1.80
C ALA A 89 -8.24 -3.41 2.90
N GLY A 90 -6.92 -3.34 2.85
CA GLY A 90 -6.12 -2.49 3.72
C GLY A 90 -6.31 -1.00 3.49
N LEU A 91 -6.24 -0.57 2.23
CA LEU A 91 -6.46 0.81 1.82
C LEU A 91 -7.86 1.28 2.21
N ARG A 92 -8.89 0.46 1.96
CA ARG A 92 -10.27 0.76 2.33
C ARG A 92 -10.42 1.01 3.84
N ARG A 93 -9.83 0.15 4.68
CA ARG A 93 -9.86 0.33 6.13
C ARG A 93 -9.13 1.59 6.59
N GLY A 94 -7.99 1.91 5.97
CA GLY A 94 -7.27 3.16 6.23
C GLY A 94 -8.11 4.40 5.92
N ILE A 95 -8.80 4.40 4.77
CA ILE A 95 -9.70 5.50 4.37
C ILE A 95 -10.88 5.62 5.34
N GLU A 96 -11.53 4.51 5.70
CA GLU A 96 -12.64 4.49 6.67
C GLU A 96 -12.19 5.06 8.03
N GLU A 97 -10.98 4.70 8.49
CA GLU A 97 -10.43 5.21 9.74
C GLU A 97 -10.15 6.73 9.69
N ILE A 98 -9.57 7.22 8.60
CA ILE A 98 -9.35 8.67 8.38
C ILE A 98 -10.68 9.41 8.49
N ARG A 99 -11.71 8.95 7.77
CA ARG A 99 -13.03 9.57 7.76
C ARG A 99 -13.72 9.56 9.12
N SER A 100 -13.56 8.49 9.89
CA SER A 100 -14.08 8.44 11.26
C SER A 100 -13.41 9.46 12.19
N VAL A 101 -12.11 9.72 12.02
CA VAL A 101 -11.42 10.77 12.77
C VAL A 101 -11.89 12.16 12.32
N GLU A 102 -11.97 12.40 11.01
CA GLU A 102 -12.38 13.71 10.48
C GLU A 102 -13.83 14.08 10.79
N SER A 103 -14.73 13.09 10.83
CA SER A 103 -16.14 13.30 11.22
C SER A 103 -16.34 13.42 12.73
N GLY A 104 -15.27 13.31 13.53
CA GLY A 104 -15.34 13.40 15.00
C GLY A 104 -15.88 12.13 15.68
N GLN A 105 -16.13 11.05 14.93
CA GLN A 105 -16.52 9.75 15.50
C GLN A 105 -15.38 9.11 16.31
N LYS A 106 -14.13 9.38 15.92
CA LYS A 106 -12.92 8.97 16.64
C LYS A 106 -12.04 10.16 16.96
N LYS A 107 -11.34 10.10 18.10
CA LYS A 107 -10.40 11.16 18.53
C LYS A 107 -9.06 11.12 17.81
N MET A 108 -8.62 9.94 17.38
CA MET A 108 -7.31 9.73 16.75
C MET A 108 -7.34 8.53 15.82
N PHE A 109 -6.45 8.54 14.83
CA PHE A 109 -6.27 7.45 13.90
C PHE A 109 -5.63 6.25 14.63
N ASP A 110 -6.29 5.10 14.59
CA ASP A 110 -5.76 3.89 15.19
C ASP A 110 -4.68 3.25 14.30
N THR A 111 -3.42 3.51 14.65
CA THR A 111 -2.25 2.95 13.95
C THR A 111 -2.13 1.43 14.09
N THR A 112 -2.88 0.78 14.98
CA THR A 112 -2.89 -0.69 15.10
C THR A 112 -3.71 -1.36 14.00
N LEU A 113 -4.59 -0.61 13.34
CA LEU A 113 -5.43 -1.09 12.22
C LEU A 113 -4.71 -1.04 10.87
N LEU A 114 -3.44 -0.60 10.85
CA LEU A 114 -2.65 -0.48 9.63
C LEU A 114 -2.54 -1.85 8.94
N PRO A 115 -2.76 -1.90 7.61
CA PRO A 115 -2.83 -3.17 6.91
C PRO A 115 -1.49 -3.86 6.82
N GLN A 116 -1.53 -5.19 6.87
CA GLN A 116 -0.41 -6.05 6.53
C GLN A 116 -0.60 -6.51 5.08
N ILE A 117 0.35 -6.17 4.22
CA ILE A 117 0.38 -6.66 2.84
C ILE A 117 0.85 -8.11 2.88
N LYS A 118 0.03 -9.01 2.33
CA LYS A 118 0.37 -10.42 2.25
C LYS A 118 1.20 -10.70 1.00
N LEU A 119 2.38 -11.26 1.21
CA LEU A 119 3.08 -11.97 0.16
C LEU A 119 2.38 -13.33 -0.01
N SER A 120 1.90 -13.61 -1.22
CA SER A 120 1.47 -14.96 -1.56
C SER A 120 2.74 -15.81 -1.52
N GLY A 121 2.85 -16.69 -0.52
CA GLY A 121 3.97 -17.61 -0.40
C GLY A 121 4.23 -18.27 -1.75
N SER A 122 5.51 -18.51 -2.06
CA SER A 122 5.92 -19.45 -3.09
C SER A 122 4.99 -20.65 -2.96
N ALA A 123 4.17 -20.91 -3.98
CA ALA A 123 3.46 -22.18 -4.00
C ALA A 123 4.55 -23.25 -3.92
N ASP A 124 4.38 -24.14 -2.93
CA ASP A 124 5.07 -25.40 -2.77
C ASP A 124 5.80 -25.85 -4.04
N GLU A 125 7.13 -25.93 -3.96
CA GLU A 125 7.83 -27.04 -4.62
C GLU A 125 7.31 -28.32 -3.95
N ARG A 126 6.33 -28.97 -4.58
CA ARG A 126 6.00 -30.38 -4.35
C ARG A 126 5.98 -31.10 -5.68
#